data_AF-A0A558FEP9-F1
#
_entry.id   AF-A0A558FEP9-F1
#
_cell.length_a   1.000
_cell.length_b   1.000
_cell.length_c   1.000
_cell.angle_alpha   90.00
_cell.angle_beta   90.00
_cell.angle_gamma   90.00
#
_symmetry.space_group_name_H-M   'P 1'
#
loop_
_entity.id
_entity.type
_entity.pdbx_description
1 polymer ?
#
loop_
_entity_poly.entity_id
_entity_poly.type
_entity_poly.pdbx_seq_one_letter_code
_entity_poly.pdbx_strand_id
1 'polypeptide(L)' 'MNTQSANQITHWCSSCNSHFPLHQVRHCIPVSTSPHGEEEVLQCPTCGSYHIEELQEVADAQ' A
#
# COMPACT_ATOMS: atom_id res chain seq x y z
N MET A 1 -11.27 -16.41 -14.07
CA MET A 1 -10.97 -14.99 -13.77
C MET A 1 -11.21 -14.81 -12.29
N ASN A 2 -10.17 -15.05 -11.49
CA ASN A 2 -10.31 -15.25 -10.06
C ASN A 2 -10.26 -13.87 -9.40
N THR A 3 -11.41 -13.37 -8.96
CA THR A 3 -11.57 -12.14 -8.19
C THR A 3 -11.12 -12.38 -6.74
N GLN A 4 -9.86 -12.73 -6.56
CA GLN A 4 -9.18 -12.99 -5.29
C GLN A 4 -8.01 -11.97 -5.30
N SER A 5 -8.04 -10.83 -4.64
CA SER A 5 -8.38 -10.60 -3.23
C SER A 5 -8.50 -9.09 -2.96
N ALA A 6 -9.56 -8.44 -3.42
CA ALA A 6 -9.72 -6.99 -3.24
C ALA A 6 -9.87 -6.55 -1.76
N ASN A 7 -9.91 -7.48 -0.81
CA ASN A 7 -10.06 -7.21 0.63
C ASN A 7 -9.03 -7.98 1.47
N GLN A 8 -7.87 -8.32 0.91
CA GLN A 8 -6.75 -8.80 1.73
C GLN A 8 -5.96 -7.59 2.22
N ILE A 9 -5.87 -7.48 3.54
CA ILE A 9 -5.01 -6.53 4.21
C ILE A 9 -3.57 -6.99 3.97
N THR A 10 -2.85 -6.25 3.13
CA THR A 10 -1.46 -6.56 2.75
C THR A 10 -0.50 -5.46 3.17
N HIS A 11 -0.97 -4.33 3.66
CA HIS A 11 -0.14 -3.16 3.94
C HIS A 11 -0.40 -2.65 5.36
N TRP A 12 0.65 -2.25 6.06
CA TRP A 12 0.60 -1.72 7.41
C TRP A 12 1.24 -0.34 7.47
N CYS A 13 0.55 0.61 8.09
CA CYS A 13 1.10 1.93 8.38
C CYS A 13 1.71 1.95 9.77
N SER A 14 3.03 2.09 9.88
CA SER A 14 3.73 2.17 11.16
C SER A 14 3.46 3.48 11.93
N SER A 15 3.03 4.54 11.23
CA SER A 15 2.73 5.84 11.86
C SER A 15 1.42 5.88 12.65
N CYS A 16 0.36 5.20 12.17
CA CYS A 16 -0.94 5.13 12.87
C CYS A 16 -1.33 3.71 13.26
N ASN A 17 -0.40 2.77 13.10
CA ASN A 17 -0.55 1.35 13.39
C ASN A 17 -1.82 0.71 12.78
N SER A 18 -2.22 1.19 11.60
CA SER A 18 -3.43 0.76 10.90
C SER A 18 -3.06 -0.10 9.71
N HIS A 19 -3.95 -1.01 9.33
CA HIS A 19 -3.70 -1.94 8.24
C HIS A 19 -4.72 -1.75 7.13
N PHE A 20 -4.26 -1.82 5.89
CA PHE A 20 -5.04 -1.52 4.70
C PHE A 20 -4.72 -2.52 3.58
N PRO A 21 -5.66 -2.76 2.66
CA PRO A 21 -5.35 -3.42 1.40
C PRO A 21 -4.55 -2.50 0.49
N LEU A 22 -3.72 -3.06 -0.40
CA LEU A 22 -2.90 -2.31 -1.36
C LEU A 22 -3.69 -1.24 -2.11
N HIS A 23 -4.91 -1.54 -2.55
CA HIS A 23 -5.72 -0.61 -3.34
C HIS A 23 -6.16 0.64 -2.57
N GLN A 24 -6.14 0.62 -1.23
CA GLN A 24 -6.48 1.78 -0.40
C GLN A 24 -5.29 2.68 -0.10
N VAL A 25 -4.08 2.13 -0.14
CA VAL A 25 -2.85 2.89 0.11
C VAL A 25 -2.12 3.29 -1.17
N ARG A 26 -2.43 2.67 -2.30
CA ARG A 26 -1.79 2.97 -3.59
C ARG A 26 -2.42 4.19 -4.24
N HIS A 27 -1.60 5.20 -4.52
CA HIS A 27 -1.98 6.43 -5.20
C HIS A 27 -1.03 6.72 -6.37
N CYS A 28 -1.56 7.22 -7.49
CA CYS A 28 -0.75 7.82 -8.55
C CYS A 28 -0.73 9.34 -8.34
N ILE A 29 0.47 9.90 -8.17
CA ILE A 29 0.64 11.36 -8.04
C ILE A 29 1.39 11.91 -9.24
N PRO A 30 1.06 13.13 -9.70
CA PRO A 30 1.77 13.75 -10.81
C PRO A 30 3.18 14.16 -10.38
N VAL A 31 4.17 13.83 -11.20
CA VAL A 31 5.58 14.13 -10.93
C VAL A 31 6.28 14.58 -12.19
N SER A 32 6.80 15.80 -12.13
CA SER A 32 7.51 16.43 -13.25
C SER A 32 8.83 15.75 -13.60
N THR A 33 9.36 14.90 -12.71
CA THR A 33 10.64 14.19 -12.89
C THR A 33 10.48 12.83 -13.54
N SER A 34 9.26 12.30 -13.62
CA SER A 34 8.99 11.01 -14.26
C SER A 34 8.70 11.22 -15.76
N PRO A 35 9.19 10.35 -16.65
CA PRO A 35 8.94 10.48 -18.09
C PRO A 35 7.45 10.32 -18.45
N HIS A 36 6.67 9.69 -17.58
CA HIS A 36 5.24 9.48 -17.75
C HIS A 36 4.39 10.57 -17.06
N GLY A 37 5.02 11.46 -16.27
CA GLY A 37 4.34 12.53 -15.56
C GLY A 37 3.59 12.10 -14.30
N GLU A 38 3.64 10.82 -13.93
CA GLU A 38 3.01 10.24 -12.73
C GLU A 38 3.91 9.16 -12.09
N GLU A 39 3.90 9.06 -10.75
CA GLU A 39 4.52 7.97 -9.97
C GLU A 39 3.51 7.33 -9.04
N GLU A 40 3.64 6.01 -8.86
CA GLU A 40 2.88 5.24 -7.88
C GLU A 40 3.55 5.37 -6.49
N VAL A 41 2.80 5.86 -5.51
CA VAL A 41 3.22 5.97 -4.11
C VAL A 41 2.27 5.21 -3.19
N LEU A 42 2.80 4.78 -2.04
CA LEU A 42 2.02 4.20 -0.96
C LEU A 42 1.80 5.24 0.13
N GLN A 43 0.55 5.62 0.36
CA GLN A 43 0.15 6.62 1.36
C GLN A 43 -1.00 6.10 2.22
N CYS A 44 -0.90 6.32 3.53
CA CYS A 44 -1.95 5.97 4.47
C CYS A 44 -3.20 6.85 4.25
N PRO A 45 -4.39 6.29 3.96
CA PRO A 45 -5.61 7.08 3.80
C PRO A 45 -6.11 7.68 5.11
N THR A 46 -5.61 7.23 6.27
CA THR A 46 -6.04 7.72 7.59
C THR A 46 -5.17 8.86 8.10
N CYS A 47 -3.85 8.76 8.01
CA CYS A 47 -2.92 9.74 8.57
C CYS A 47 -2.06 10.48 7.52
N GLY A 48 -2.16 10.11 6.25
CA GLY A 48 -1.39 10.72 5.15
C GLY A 48 0.10 10.36 5.14
N SER A 49 0.55 9.49 6.05
CA SER A 49 1.95 9.06 6.12
C SER A 49 2.31 8.12 4.97
N TYR A 50 3.54 8.23 4.47
CA TYR A 50 4.13 7.33 3.48
C TYR A 50 4.89 6.15 4.13
N HIS A 51 4.88 6.04 5.46
CA HIS A 51 5.46 4.91 6.18
C HIS A 51 4.50 3.71 6.13
N ILE A 52 4.38 3.14 4.94
CA ILE A 52 3.60 1.94 4.67
C ILE A 52 4.58 0.79 4.39
N GLU A 53 4.43 -0.30 5.11
CA GLU A 53 5.18 -1.54 4.92
C GLU A 53 4.27 -2.64 4.39
N GLU A 54 4.76 -3.46 3.47
CA GLU A 54 4.04 -4.64 3.01
C GLU A 54 4.11 -5.74 4.08
N LEU A 55 2.95 -6.26 4.45
CA LEU A 55 2.81 -7.40 5.34
C LEU A 55 3.12 -8.65 4.55
N GLN A 56 4.31 -9.20 4.77
CA GLN A 56 4.65 -10.50 4.24
C GLN A 56 3.96 -11.59 5.08
N GLU A 57 3.25 -12.50 4.41
CA GLU A 57 2.74 -13.71 5.06
C GLU A 57 3.94 -14.52 5.55
N VAL A 58 4.20 -14.50 6.86
CA VAL A 58 5.13 -15.45 7.44
C VAL A 58 4.47 -16.82 7.36
N ALA A 59 4.94 -17.66 6.44
CA ALA A 59 4.71 -19.09 6.55
C ALA A 59 5.28 -19.48 7.91
N ASP A 60 4.43 -19.96 8.80
CA ASP A 60 4.83 -20.47 10.11
C ASP A 60 6.05 -21.38 9.92
N ALA A 61 7.14 -21.04 10.61
CA ALA A 61 8.31 -21.90 10.67
C ALA A 61 7.88 -23.22 11.32
N GLN A 62 7.91 -24.30 10.54
CA GLN A 62 7.76 -25.68 11.01
C GLN A 62 9.05 -26.19 11.64
#